data_AF-A0A954G0V2-F1
#
_entry.id   AF-A0A954G0V2-F1
#
_cell.length_a   1.000
_cell.length_b   1.000
_cell.length_c   1.000
_cell.angle_alpha   90.00
_cell.angle_beta   90.00
_cell.angle_gamma   90.00
#
_symmetry.space_group_name_H-M   'P 1'
#
loop_
_entity.id
_entity.type
_entity.pdbx_description
1 polymer ?
#
loop_
_entity_poly.entity_id
_entity_poly.type
_entity_poly.pdbx_seq_one_letter_code
_entity_poly.pdbx_strand_id
1 'polypeptide(L)'
;LRTGEKKYEVKGKPASNILNLLVLENPRQYLVFVSLPYVGEKRVTFRSLSLTSFLFNGMVYSVDRKTGELMWSLPLEAQGIDFSQFLDLPVMTFGIRRIQGLPSSDGTLVDLQVVDLRNGDVVLKETTRFNRERSWIVPDLEQKSILIEPFQIRLSFEEPPVAARKP
;
A
#
# COMPACT_ATOMS: atom_id res chain seq x y z
N LEU A 1 3.84 -6.42 -26.06
CA LEU A 1 2.52 -5.85 -26.41
C LEU A 1 1.46 -6.94 -26.17
N ARG A 2 0.72 -6.90 -25.06
CA ARG A 2 -0.39 -7.84 -24.79
C ARG A 2 -1.63 -7.36 -25.57
N THR A 3 -1.70 -7.65 -26.87
CA THR A 3 -2.83 -7.28 -27.73
C THR A 3 -3.92 -8.35 -27.67
N GLY A 4 -4.73 -8.30 -26.60
CA GLY A 4 -5.91 -9.14 -26.39
C GLY A 4 -6.90 -8.47 -25.42
N GLU A 5 -6.96 -7.14 -25.43
CA GLU A 5 -7.73 -6.34 -24.46
C GLU A 5 -9.23 -6.66 -24.53
N LYS A 6 -9.73 -7.40 -23.54
CA LYS A 6 -11.14 -7.31 -23.15
C LYS A 6 -11.35 -5.95 -22.50
N LYS A 7 -12.12 -5.08 -23.16
CA LYS A 7 -12.53 -3.79 -22.62
C LYS A 7 -13.79 -3.98 -21.79
N TYR A 8 -13.79 -3.47 -20.58
CA TYR A 8 -14.95 -3.45 -19.70
C TYR A 8 -15.39 -2.01 -19.51
N GLU A 9 -16.67 -1.73 -19.75
CA GLU A 9 -17.25 -0.42 -19.51
C GLU A 9 -17.68 -0.34 -18.04
N VAL A 10 -17.07 0.58 -17.28
CA VAL A 10 -17.40 0.79 -15.87
C VAL A 10 -18.41 1.93 -15.76
N LYS A 11 -19.56 1.68 -15.14
CA LYS A 11 -20.59 2.70 -14.89
C LYS A 11 -20.12 3.66 -13.79
N GLY A 12 -20.01 4.95 -14.10
CA GLY A 12 -19.70 5.99 -13.12
C GLY A 12 -19.07 7.24 -13.75
N LYS A 13 -19.00 8.33 -12.98
CA LYS A 13 -18.22 9.52 -13.39
C LYS A 13 -16.80 9.38 -12.81
N PRO A 14 -15.74 9.38 -13.64
CA PRO A 14 -14.38 9.38 -13.10
C PRO A 14 -14.17 10.61 -12.23
N ALA A 15 -13.25 10.50 -11.25
CA ALA A 15 -12.85 11.66 -10.46
C ALA A 15 -12.39 12.79 -11.41
N SER A 16 -12.82 14.03 -11.14
CA SER A 16 -12.61 15.16 -12.04
C SER A 16 -11.13 15.49 -12.27
N ASN A 17 -10.27 15.15 -11.32
CA ASN A 17 -8.84 15.44 -11.34
C ASN A 17 -8.03 14.19 -10.96
N ILE A 18 -7.99 13.19 -11.84
CA ILE A 18 -7.06 12.06 -11.68
C ILE A 18 -5.67 12.52 -12.12
N LEU A 19 -4.68 12.39 -11.24
CA LEU A 19 -3.28 12.74 -11.54
C LEU A 19 -2.53 11.60 -12.22
N ASN A 20 -2.73 10.37 -11.73
CA ASN A 20 -2.03 9.21 -12.23
C ASN A 20 -2.82 7.91 -11.94
N LEU A 21 -2.58 6.89 -12.74
CA LEU A 21 -3.07 5.53 -12.54
C LEU A 21 -1.88 4.59 -12.45
N LEU A 22 -1.82 3.83 -11.37
CA LEU A 22 -0.86 2.74 -11.20
C LEU A 22 -1.64 1.44 -11.05
N VAL A 23 -1.22 0.40 -11.76
CA VAL A 23 -1.79 -0.94 -11.61
C VAL A 23 -0.69 -1.88 -11.16
N LEU A 24 -0.93 -2.53 -10.02
CA LEU A 24 -0.15 -3.67 -9.56
C LEU A 24 -0.98 -4.93 -9.75
N GLU A 25 -0.35 -6.06 -10.10
CA GLU A 25 -1.06 -7.33 -10.30
C GLU A 25 -0.47 -8.42 -9.40
N ASN A 26 -1.36 -9.27 -8.89
CA ASN A 26 -0.99 -10.55 -8.28
C ASN A 26 -1.89 -11.67 -8.86
N PRO A 27 -1.69 -12.95 -8.48
CA PRO A 27 -2.51 -14.04 -9.01
C PRO A 27 -4.02 -13.90 -8.79
N ARG A 28 -4.46 -13.18 -7.75
CA ARG A 28 -5.87 -13.04 -7.35
C ARG A 28 -6.53 -11.81 -7.97
N GLN A 29 -5.85 -10.67 -8.01
CA GLN A 29 -6.48 -9.38 -8.28
C GLN A 29 -5.57 -8.37 -8.98
N TYR A 30 -6.20 -7.40 -9.63
CA TYR A 30 -5.57 -6.13 -9.99
C TYR A 30 -5.78 -5.14 -8.84
N LEU A 31 -4.71 -4.49 -8.41
CA LEU A 31 -4.74 -3.35 -7.51
C LEU A 31 -4.59 -2.08 -8.34
N VAL A 32 -5.68 -1.32 -8.45
CA VAL A 32 -5.75 -0.08 -9.23
C VAL A 32 -5.67 1.11 -8.29
N PHE A 33 -4.57 1.84 -8.37
CA PHE A 33 -4.29 3.04 -7.59
C PHE A 33 -4.64 4.27 -8.42
N VAL A 34 -5.67 5.00 -7.99
CA VAL A 34 -6.14 6.24 -8.60
C VAL A 34 -5.64 7.42 -7.78
N SER A 35 -4.62 8.11 -8.29
CA SER A 35 -4.01 9.24 -7.60
C SER A 35 -4.85 10.50 -7.76
N LEU A 36 -5.12 11.16 -6.64
CA LEU A 36 -5.87 12.41 -6.53
C LEU A 36 -4.96 13.52 -5.97
N PRO A 37 -5.22 14.80 -6.30
CA PRO A 37 -4.51 15.92 -5.71
C PRO A 37 -4.46 15.83 -4.19
N TYR A 38 -3.24 15.89 -3.65
CA TYR A 38 -3.04 15.93 -2.22
C TYR A 38 -3.29 17.35 -1.71
N VAL A 39 -4.24 17.49 -0.79
CA VAL A 39 -4.47 18.74 -0.06
C VAL A 39 -3.70 18.66 1.25
N GLY A 40 -2.53 19.28 1.28
CA GLY A 40 -1.63 19.20 2.43
C GLY A 40 -2.17 19.87 3.69
N GLU A 41 -1.89 19.26 4.84
CA GLU A 41 -2.02 19.93 6.14
C GLU A 41 -0.94 21.02 6.27
N LYS A 42 -1.31 22.19 6.80
CA LYS A 42 -0.34 23.26 7.06
C LYS A 42 0.75 22.73 8.01
N ARG A 43 2.02 22.91 7.62
CA ARG A 43 3.22 22.56 8.41
C ARG A 43 3.47 21.05 8.57
N VAL A 44 2.83 20.17 7.82
CA VAL A 44 3.23 18.75 7.76
C VAL A 44 3.73 18.45 6.36
N THR A 45 4.93 17.86 6.28
CA THR A 45 5.50 17.40 5.02
C THR A 45 5.63 15.89 5.03
N PHE A 46 5.14 15.28 3.96
CA PHE A 46 5.20 13.84 3.76
C PHE A 46 6.35 13.49 2.80
N ARG A 47 7.10 12.43 3.12
CA ARG A 47 8.23 11.94 2.32
C ARG A 47 8.18 10.42 2.21
N SER A 48 8.50 9.90 1.02
CA SER A 48 8.71 8.48 0.78
C SER A 48 9.67 7.89 1.82
N LEU A 49 9.38 6.66 2.28
CA LEU A 49 10.30 5.94 3.16
C LEU A 49 11.57 5.57 2.40
N SER A 50 11.44 4.96 1.22
CA SER A 50 12.55 4.46 0.40
C SER A 50 12.60 5.12 -0.99
N LEU A 51 13.71 4.91 -1.71
CA LEU A 51 13.87 5.36 -3.11
C LEU A 51 12.94 4.61 -4.09
N THR A 52 12.43 3.44 -3.69
CA THR A 52 11.47 2.64 -4.46
C THR A 52 10.03 2.91 -4.04
N SER A 53 9.82 3.83 -3.10
CA SER A 53 8.49 4.21 -2.62
C SER A 53 7.89 5.35 -3.45
N PHE A 54 6.70 5.11 -3.99
CA PHE A 54 5.89 6.13 -4.63
C PHE A 54 4.96 6.80 -3.63
N LEU A 55 4.95 8.13 -3.61
CA LEU A 55 4.00 8.91 -2.82
C LEU A 55 2.62 8.85 -3.46
N PHE A 56 1.64 8.33 -2.72
CA PHE A 56 0.28 8.13 -3.16
C PHE A 56 -0.72 8.85 -2.26
N ASN A 57 -1.72 9.44 -2.89
CA ASN A 57 -2.91 9.98 -2.23
C ASN A 57 -4.10 9.72 -3.15
N GLY A 58 -5.15 9.08 -2.67
CA GLY A 58 -6.33 8.79 -3.48
C GLY A 58 -7.00 7.47 -3.12
N MET A 59 -7.51 6.76 -4.12
CA MET A 59 -8.28 5.53 -3.95
C MET A 59 -7.55 4.31 -4.48
N VAL A 60 -7.60 3.21 -3.73
CA VAL A 60 -7.18 1.89 -4.20
C VAL A 60 -8.41 1.03 -4.43
N TYR A 61 -8.44 0.34 -5.56
CA TYR A 61 -9.48 -0.62 -5.89
C TYR A 61 -8.85 -1.99 -6.10
N SER A 62 -9.46 -3.02 -5.52
CA SER A 62 -9.17 -4.40 -5.88
C SER A 62 -10.21 -4.93 -6.85
N VAL A 63 -9.74 -5.49 -7.95
CA VAL A 63 -10.57 -6.07 -9.00
C VAL A 63 -10.18 -7.52 -9.18
N ASP A 64 -11.15 -8.44 -9.08
CA ASP A 64 -10.91 -9.86 -9.28
C ASP A 64 -10.33 -10.10 -10.68
N ARG A 65 -9.23 -10.85 -10.75
CA ARG A 65 -8.49 -11.02 -12.00
C ARG A 65 -9.23 -11.89 -13.02
N LYS A 66 -10.10 -12.79 -12.57
CA LYS A 66 -10.84 -13.73 -13.41
C LYS A 66 -12.14 -13.11 -13.92
N THR A 67 -12.90 -12.48 -13.02
CA THR A 67 -14.23 -11.95 -13.33
C THR A 67 -14.20 -10.49 -13.76
N GLY A 68 -13.20 -9.72 -13.33
CA GLY A 68 -13.16 -8.27 -13.51
C GLY A 68 -14.09 -7.51 -12.55
N GLU A 69 -14.64 -8.18 -11.54
CA GLU A 69 -15.54 -7.57 -10.57
C GLU A 69 -14.76 -6.83 -9.48
N LEU A 70 -15.32 -5.70 -9.03
CA LEU A 70 -14.79 -4.97 -7.88
C LEU A 70 -14.95 -5.82 -6.61
N MET A 71 -13.84 -6.11 -5.93
CA MET A 71 -13.82 -6.86 -4.68
C MET A 71 -13.94 -5.92 -3.47
N TRP A 72 -13.12 -4.86 -3.45
CA TRP A 72 -13.09 -3.87 -2.37
C TRP A 72 -12.46 -2.56 -2.85
N SER A 73 -12.67 -1.49 -2.08
CA SER A 73 -12.00 -0.20 -2.30
C SER A 73 -11.59 0.44 -0.98
N LEU A 74 -10.50 1.20 -0.99
CA LEU A 74 -9.92 1.81 0.20
C LEU A 74 -9.34 3.20 -0.13
N PRO A 75 -9.76 4.27 0.57
CA PRO A 75 -9.06 5.55 0.52
C PRO A 75 -7.70 5.45 1.24
N LEU A 76 -6.65 5.96 0.60
CA LEU A 76 -5.33 6.15 1.21
C LEU A 76 -4.93 7.62 1.14
N GLU A 77 -4.69 8.21 2.29
CA GLU A 77 -4.28 9.60 2.43
C GLU A 77 -2.79 9.67 2.73
N ALA A 78 -2.04 10.36 1.87
CA ALA A 78 -0.60 10.58 2.01
C ALA A 78 0.15 9.30 2.44
N GLN A 79 0.18 8.27 1.59
CA GLN A 79 0.85 7.01 1.87
C GLN A 79 2.03 6.78 0.92
N GLY A 80 3.00 5.98 1.35
CA GLY A 80 4.09 5.50 0.49
C GLY A 80 3.85 4.06 0.07
N ILE A 81 3.91 3.79 -1.22
CA ILE A 81 3.80 2.45 -1.81
C ILE A 81 5.20 1.98 -2.18
N ASP A 82 5.76 1.00 -1.48
CA ASP A 82 7.08 0.45 -1.83
C ASP A 82 6.95 -0.72 -2.82
N PHE A 83 7.53 -0.57 -4.01
CA PHE A 83 7.47 -1.59 -5.06
C PHE A 83 8.37 -2.80 -4.83
N SER A 84 9.21 -2.78 -3.79
CA SER A 84 10.01 -3.95 -3.40
C SER A 84 9.21 -4.99 -2.57
N GLN A 85 7.94 -4.71 -2.28
CA GLN A 85 7.08 -5.60 -1.50
C GLN A 85 6.64 -6.84 -2.27
N PHE A 86 6.35 -7.90 -1.52
CA PHE A 86 5.85 -9.15 -2.04
C PHE A 86 4.32 -9.09 -2.26
N LEU A 87 3.88 -8.91 -3.51
CA LEU A 87 2.46 -8.78 -3.85
C LEU A 87 1.65 -10.09 -3.77
N ASP A 88 2.35 -11.23 -3.67
CA ASP A 88 1.74 -12.56 -3.44
C ASP A 88 1.33 -12.79 -1.99
N LEU A 89 1.81 -11.96 -1.04
CA LEU A 89 1.38 -12.02 0.34
C LEU A 89 -0.07 -11.52 0.47
N PRO A 90 -0.84 -12.02 1.45
CA PRO A 90 -2.21 -11.57 1.68
C PRO A 90 -2.30 -10.14 2.24
N VAL A 91 -1.19 -9.44 2.42
CA VAL A 91 -1.14 -8.09 2.97
C VAL A 91 -0.22 -7.20 2.17
N MET A 92 -0.53 -5.90 2.15
CA MET A 92 0.32 -4.85 1.60
C MET A 92 0.60 -3.80 2.67
N THR A 93 1.85 -3.36 2.73
CA THR A 93 2.28 -2.34 3.69
C THR A 93 2.38 -0.99 3.01
N PHE A 94 1.88 0.04 3.66
CA PHE A 94 2.00 1.43 3.25
C PHE A 94 2.77 2.15 4.33
N GLY A 95 3.76 2.94 3.96
CA GLY A 95 4.58 3.61 4.93
C GLY A 95 5.10 4.94 4.42
N ILE A 96 5.04 5.96 5.28
CA ILE A 96 5.44 7.30 4.92
C ILE A 96 6.10 8.03 6.08
N ARG A 97 7.10 8.86 5.78
CA ARG A 97 7.69 9.76 6.77
C ARG A 97 6.81 11.00 6.89
N ARG A 98 6.43 11.31 8.14
CA ARG A 98 5.73 12.53 8.54
C ARG A 98 6.71 13.46 9.24
N ILE A 99 6.95 14.62 8.62
CA ILE A 99 7.85 15.65 9.13
C ILE A 99 7.02 16.85 9.55
N GLN A 100 7.06 17.18 10.84
CA GLN A 100 6.45 18.40 11.35
C GLN A 100 7.37 19.59 11.06
N GLY A 101 6.80 20.68 10.53
CA GLY A 101 7.50 21.92 10.18
C GLY A 101 7.76 22.85 11.37
N LEU A 102 7.54 22.37 12.59
CA LEU A 102 7.94 23.01 13.83
C LEU A 102 8.96 22.11 14.53
N PRO A 103 9.90 22.67 15.31
CA PRO A 103 10.74 21.86 16.19
C PRO A 103 9.86 21.00 17.08
N SER A 104 9.89 19.68 16.88
CA SER A 104 9.22 18.71 17.74
C SER A 104 10.27 17.88 18.47
N SER A 105 10.00 17.55 19.73
CA SER A 105 10.76 16.54 20.47
C SER A 105 10.49 15.12 19.96
N ASP A 106 9.51 14.97 19.06
CA ASP A 106 9.09 13.69 18.50
C ASP A 106 10.05 13.17 17.41
N GLY A 107 10.82 14.05 16.77
CA GLY A 107 11.67 13.69 15.64
C GLY A 107 10.87 13.31 14.39
N THR A 108 11.48 12.53 13.50
CA THR A 108 10.78 12.00 12.31
C THR A 108 9.81 10.90 12.73
N LEU A 109 8.55 11.10 12.39
CA LEU A 109 7.49 10.11 12.56
C LEU A 109 7.33 9.30 11.27
N VAL A 110 6.91 8.05 11.43
CA VAL A 110 6.52 7.19 10.34
C VAL A 110 5.10 6.74 10.57
N ASP A 111 4.22 7.06 9.61
CA ASP A 111 2.88 6.52 9.56
C ASP A 111 2.95 5.20 8.76
N LEU A 112 2.54 4.10 9.40
CA LEU A 112 2.53 2.76 8.85
C LEU A 112 1.09 2.26 8.82
N GLN A 113 0.66 1.75 7.67
CA GLN A 113 -0.65 1.15 7.49
C GLN A 113 -0.48 -0.20 6.79
N VAL A 114 -1.13 -1.25 7.29
CA VAL A 114 -1.12 -2.57 6.64
C VAL A 114 -2.56 -2.93 6.28
N VAL A 115 -2.73 -3.37 5.03
CA VAL A 115 -4.03 -3.72 4.47
C VAL A 115 -4.05 -5.19 4.11
N ASP A 116 -5.09 -5.90 4.55
CA ASP A 116 -5.39 -7.25 4.08
C ASP A 116 -5.95 -7.18 2.66
N LEU A 117 -5.19 -7.73 1.71
CA LEU A 117 -5.50 -7.70 0.29
C LEU A 117 -6.73 -8.54 -0.06
N ARG A 118 -7.21 -9.41 0.83
CA ARG A 118 -8.34 -10.32 0.58
C ARG A 118 -9.69 -9.61 0.69
N ASN A 119 -9.78 -8.61 1.55
CA ASN A 119 -11.02 -7.89 1.87
C ASN A 119 -10.87 -6.36 1.94
N GLY A 120 -9.65 -5.82 1.91
CA GLY A 120 -9.38 -4.39 1.98
C GLY A 120 -9.31 -3.84 3.42
N ASP A 121 -9.37 -4.71 4.44
CA ASP A 121 -9.36 -4.27 5.84
C ASP A 121 -8.00 -3.72 6.24
N VAL A 122 -8.02 -2.64 7.01
CA VAL A 122 -6.81 -2.09 7.65
C VAL A 122 -6.53 -2.89 8.91
N VAL A 123 -5.57 -3.80 8.85
CA VAL A 123 -5.20 -4.68 9.98
C VAL A 123 -4.19 -4.03 10.94
N LEU A 124 -3.50 -2.97 10.48
CA LEU A 124 -2.60 -2.17 11.29
C LEU A 124 -2.64 -0.72 10.82
N LYS A 125 -2.70 0.22 11.76
CA LYS A 125 -2.47 1.64 11.50
C LYS A 125 -1.79 2.27 12.70
N GLU A 126 -0.51 2.60 12.56
CA GLU A 126 0.32 3.11 13.63
C GLU A 126 1.17 4.29 13.18
N THR A 127 1.43 5.20 14.11
CA THR A 127 2.43 6.24 13.95
C THR A 127 3.55 5.96 14.96
N THR A 128 4.77 5.79 14.47
CA THR A 128 5.91 5.44 15.32
C THR A 128 7.11 6.35 15.05
N ARG A 129 8.00 6.44 16.04
CA ARG A 129 9.24 7.20 15.91
C ARG A 129 10.29 6.31 15.29
N PHE A 130 10.77 6.69 14.10
CA PHE A 130 11.77 5.87 13.45
C PHE A 130 12.61 6.65 12.45
N ASN A 131 13.93 6.39 12.46
CA ASN A 131 14.91 7.14 11.68
C ASN A 131 15.52 6.39 10.49
N ARG A 132 15.21 5.10 10.25
CA ARG A 132 15.71 4.45 9.03
C ARG A 132 14.89 4.85 7.82
N GLU A 133 15.47 4.55 6.67
CA GLU A 133 15.03 4.96 5.36
C GLU A 133 14.36 3.83 4.57
N ARG A 134 14.06 2.71 5.23
CA ARG A 134 13.47 1.55 4.58
C ARG A 134 12.63 0.79 5.58
N SER A 135 11.52 0.28 5.10
CA SER A 135 10.83 -0.86 5.68
C SER A 135 10.96 -2.03 4.71
N TRP A 136 10.93 -3.25 5.22
CA TRP A 136 10.84 -4.44 4.39
C TRP A 136 10.02 -5.51 5.10
N ILE A 137 9.42 -6.37 4.30
CA ILE A 137 8.59 -7.47 4.78
C ILE A 137 9.45 -8.73 4.74
N VAL A 138 9.57 -9.42 5.88
CA VAL A 138 10.23 -10.72 5.98
C VAL A 138 9.15 -11.79 6.16
N PRO A 139 8.80 -12.55 5.11
CA PRO A 139 7.85 -13.66 5.26
C PRO A 139 8.50 -14.84 5.98
N ASP A 140 7.76 -15.44 6.91
CA ASP A 140 8.08 -16.67 7.62
C ASP A 140 7.01 -17.71 7.30
N LEU A 141 7.32 -18.58 6.33
CA LEU A 141 6.38 -19.58 5.81
C LEU A 141 6.09 -20.68 6.83
N GLU A 142 7.06 -21.04 7.68
CA GLU A 142 6.90 -22.07 8.70
C GLU A 142 5.93 -21.60 9.79
N GLN A 143 6.09 -20.35 10.25
CA GLN A 143 5.24 -19.76 11.28
C GLN A 143 3.98 -19.11 10.73
N LYS A 144 3.75 -19.17 9.41
CA LYS A 144 2.64 -18.49 8.73
C LYS A 144 2.54 -17.02 9.12
N SER A 145 3.66 -16.32 9.14
CA SER A 145 3.68 -14.93 9.60
C SER A 145 4.54 -14.05 8.69
N ILE A 146 4.39 -12.75 8.84
CA ILE A 146 5.33 -11.78 8.29
C ILE A 146 5.86 -10.91 9.43
N LEU A 147 7.11 -10.50 9.31
CA LEU A 147 7.74 -9.49 10.15
C LEU A 147 7.93 -8.23 9.32
N ILE A 148 7.38 -7.11 9.80
CA ILE A 148 7.59 -5.80 9.20
C ILE A 148 8.77 -5.16 9.92
N GLU A 149 9.92 -5.29 9.28
CA GLU A 149 11.14 -4.64 9.73
C GLU A 149 11.14 -3.19 9.25
N PRO A 150 11.73 -2.28 10.02
CA PRO A 150 12.38 -2.48 11.33
C PRO A 150 11.46 -2.24 12.53
N PHE A 151 10.13 -2.21 12.32
CA PHE A 151 9.15 -1.91 13.37
C PHE A 151 8.91 -3.07 14.33
N GLN A 152 9.48 -4.25 14.05
CA GLN A 152 9.30 -5.47 14.85
C GLN A 152 7.82 -5.91 14.97
N ILE A 153 7.01 -5.57 13.97
CA ILE A 153 5.58 -5.91 13.95
C ILE A 153 5.40 -7.25 13.26
N ARG A 154 4.84 -8.22 13.98
CA ARG A 154 4.56 -9.56 13.45
C ARG A 154 3.06 -9.74 13.20
N LEU A 155 2.70 -10.11 11.98
CA LEU A 155 1.34 -10.47 11.61
C LEU A 155 1.30 -11.96 11.29
N SER A 156 0.41 -12.70 11.94
CA SER A 156 0.22 -14.14 11.73
C SER A 156 -1.06 -14.40 10.94
N PHE A 157 -1.06 -15.46 10.14
CA PHE A 157 -2.17 -15.83 9.28
C PHE A 157 -2.73 -17.19 9.69
N GLU A 158 -4.06 -17.34 9.68
CA GLU A 158 -4.70 -18.65 9.93
C GLU A 158 -4.32 -19.67 8.82
N GLU A 159 -4.31 -19.21 7.58
CA GLU A 159 -3.81 -19.95 6.42
C GLU A 159 -2.36 -19.56 6.09
N PRO A 160 -1.49 -20.51 5.72
CA PRO A 160 -0.10 -20.20 5.41
C PRO A 160 -0.03 -19.19 4.25
N PRO A 161 0.79 -18.12 4.35
CA PRO A 161 1.00 -17.24 3.22
C PRO A 161 1.59 -18.06 2.07
N VAL A 162 1.09 -17.83 0.86
CA VAL A 162 1.61 -18.49 -0.35
C VAL A 162 3.09 -18.11 -0.48
N ALA A 163 3.93 -19.05 -0.94
CA ALA A 163 5.34 -18.79 -1.21
C ALA A 163 5.47 -17.58 -2.14
N ALA A 164 5.88 -16.44 -1.59
CA ALA A 164 5.89 -15.19 -2.31
C ALA A 164 7.13 -15.08 -3.18
N ARG A 165 6.98 -14.71 -4.45
CA ARG A 165 8.12 -14.42 -5.32
C ARG A 165 8.50 -12.96 -5.15
N LYS A 166 9.80 -12.69 -4.96
CA LYS A 166 10.28 -11.31 -5.11
C LYS A 166 10.03 -10.86 -6.54
N PRO A 167 9.57 -9.61 -6.76
CA PRO A 167 9.52 -9.03 -8.09
C PRO A 167 10.91 -8.97 -8.73
#